data_AF-A0A2H3TFF6-F1
#
_entry.id   AF-A0A2H3TFF6-F1
#
_cell.length_a   1.000
_cell.length_b   1.000
_cell.length_c   1.000
_cell.angle_alpha   90.00
_cell.angle_beta   90.00
_cell.angle_gamma   90.00
#
_symmetry.space_group_name_H-M   'P 1'
#
loop_
_entity.id
_entity.type
_entity.pdbx_description
1 polymer ?
#
loop_
_entity_poly.entity_id
_entity_poly.type
_entity_poly.pdbx_seq_one_letter_code
_entity_poly.pdbx_strand_id
1 'polypeptide(L)'
;MKRLTYHIGHVVRTVPGIYSMGEKPARRPGLLLAEVEVAWMLSALCLLTPEANEALEMQNEKKNYRFMVSTAYPWYDPNTGQVHSGVSCKGCQIRLETLAVASRDRDGVFSSSGYQSHFETCTEAKALFEKSAGGTRKVVEPQFTRRKGYFNTLDQDGLPR
;
A
#
# COMPACT_ATOMS: atom_id res chain seq x y z
N MET A 1 13.75 13.65 -25.12
CA MET A 1 12.76 12.57 -24.83
C MET A 1 11.33 13.06 -24.52
N LYS A 2 10.88 14.25 -24.97
CA LYS A 2 9.54 14.80 -24.63
C LYS A 2 8.42 14.53 -25.66
N ARG A 3 8.71 13.82 -26.76
CA ARG A 3 7.79 13.71 -27.92
C ARG A 3 7.04 12.37 -28.09
N LEU A 4 7.38 11.32 -27.33
CA LEU A 4 6.70 10.02 -27.46
C LEU A 4 5.44 9.90 -26.59
N THR A 5 5.29 10.72 -25.56
CA THR A 5 4.14 10.69 -24.64
C THR A 5 2.82 11.17 -25.24
N TYR A 6 2.82 11.83 -26.40
CA TYR A 6 1.58 12.38 -27.00
C TYR A 6 0.82 11.35 -27.85
N HIS A 7 1.44 10.21 -28.17
CA HIS A 7 0.83 9.13 -28.97
C HIS A 7 0.68 7.82 -28.19
N ILE A 8 1.14 7.80 -26.95
CA ILE A 8 0.91 6.70 -26.01
C ILE A 8 -0.44 6.98 -25.35
N GLY A 9 -1.36 6.01 -25.36
CA GLY A 9 -2.69 6.11 -24.76
C GLY A 9 -2.68 6.38 -23.25
N HIS A 10 -3.74 6.00 -22.53
CA HIS A 10 -3.80 6.23 -21.08
C HIS A 10 -2.66 5.49 -20.35
N VAL A 11 -1.77 6.22 -19.69
CA VAL A 11 -0.68 5.64 -18.89
C VAL A 11 -1.03 5.74 -17.41
N VAL A 12 -1.20 4.58 -16.77
CA VAL A 12 -1.28 4.53 -15.30
C VAL A 12 0.11 4.73 -14.73
N ARG A 13 0.25 5.74 -13.86
CA ARG A 13 1.49 5.95 -13.11
C ARG A 13 1.42 5.17 -11.81
N THR A 14 2.23 4.12 -11.75
CA THR A 14 2.51 3.38 -10.51
C THR A 14 3.92 3.73 -10.01
N VAL A 15 4.18 3.50 -8.73
CA VAL A 15 5.51 3.65 -8.14
C VAL A 15 6.16 2.27 -8.01
N PRO A 16 7.50 2.13 -8.10
CA PRO A 16 8.18 0.89 -7.75
C PRO A 16 8.05 0.62 -6.25
N GLY A 17 7.90 -0.64 -5.85
CA GLY A 17 7.63 -0.94 -4.45
C GLY A 17 7.39 -2.43 -4.16
N ILE A 18 7.27 -2.79 -2.89
CA ILE A 18 6.80 -4.10 -2.43
C ILE A 18 5.28 -4.02 -2.23
N TYR A 19 4.55 -4.80 -3.02
CA TYR A 19 3.09 -4.77 -3.06
C TYR A 19 2.43 -6.09 -2.63
N SER A 20 3.21 -7.06 -2.15
CA SER A 20 2.69 -8.32 -1.66
C SER A 20 3.53 -8.88 -0.53
N MET A 21 2.94 -9.80 0.24
CA MET A 21 3.60 -10.52 1.33
C MET A 21 4.78 -11.38 0.89
N GLY A 22 5.00 -11.56 -0.42
CA GLY A 22 6.18 -12.23 -0.96
C GLY A 22 7.43 -11.36 -0.97
N GLU A 23 7.33 -10.08 -0.60
CA GLU A 23 8.45 -9.12 -0.46
C GLU A 23 9.33 -8.99 -1.71
N LYS A 24 8.75 -9.26 -2.88
CA LYS A 24 9.43 -9.10 -4.17
C LYS A 24 9.21 -7.66 -4.66
N PRO A 25 10.29 -6.86 -4.85
CA PRO A 25 10.16 -5.52 -5.41
C PRO A 25 9.53 -5.59 -6.80
N ALA A 26 8.49 -4.80 -7.02
CA ALA A 26 7.88 -4.58 -8.31
C ALA A 26 8.44 -3.29 -8.91
N ARG A 27 8.82 -3.35 -10.19
CA ARG A 27 9.17 -2.16 -10.98
C ARG A 27 7.92 -1.60 -11.62
N ARG A 28 7.92 -0.28 -11.85
CA ARG A 28 6.86 0.41 -12.57
C ARG A 28 6.69 -0.17 -13.99
N PRO A 29 5.53 -0.74 -14.36
CA PRO A 29 5.20 -1.02 -15.75
C PRO A 29 5.06 0.29 -16.53
N GLY A 30 5.68 0.36 -17.71
CA GLY A 30 5.67 1.56 -18.54
C GLY A 30 4.32 1.83 -19.21
N LEU A 31 3.60 0.75 -19.56
CA LEU A 31 2.45 0.77 -20.47
C LEU A 31 1.36 -0.22 -20.03
N LEU A 32 1.13 -0.40 -18.73
CA LEU A 32 0.25 -1.45 -18.20
C LEU A 32 -1.13 -1.54 -18.90
N LEU A 33 -1.83 -0.42 -19.06
CA LEU A 33 -3.14 -0.42 -19.74
C LEU A 33 -3.02 -0.80 -21.21
N ALA A 34 -2.02 -0.27 -21.91
CA ALA A 34 -1.81 -0.58 -23.32
C ALA A 34 -1.38 -2.05 -23.52
N GLU A 35 -0.62 -2.64 -22.59
CA GLU A 35 -0.28 -4.08 -22.62
C GLU A 35 -1.54 -4.93 -22.48
N VAL A 36 -2.46 -4.57 -21.58
CA VAL A 36 -3.76 -5.25 -21.40
C VAL A 36 -4.64 -5.10 -22.64
N GLU A 37 -4.76 -3.89 -23.18
CA GLU A 37 -5.53 -3.62 -24.39
C GLU A 37 -5.00 -4.40 -25.59
N VAL A 38 -3.67 -4.41 -25.79
CA VAL A 38 -3.03 -5.16 -26.88
C VAL A 38 -3.21 -6.66 -26.69
N ALA A 39 -3.02 -7.19 -25.48
CA ALA A 39 -3.22 -8.62 -25.20
C ALA A 39 -4.67 -9.03 -25.50
N TRP A 40 -5.64 -8.24 -25.04
CA TRP A 40 -7.06 -8.47 -25.32
C TRP A 40 -7.38 -8.41 -26.81
N MET A 41 -6.88 -7.41 -27.53
CA MET A 41 -7.06 -7.29 -28.98
C MET A 41 -6.46 -8.48 -29.75
N LEU A 42 -5.22 -8.88 -29.43
CA LEU A 42 -4.55 -10.01 -30.08
C LEU A 42 -5.30 -11.33 -29.84
N SER A 43 -5.82 -11.52 -28.63
CA SER A 43 -6.66 -12.67 -28.27
C SER A 43 -7.97 -12.67 -29.04
N ALA A 44 -8.69 -11.54 -29.07
CA ALA A 44 -9.96 -11.38 -29.77
C ALA A 44 -9.84 -11.59 -31.30
N LEU A 45 -8.68 -11.26 -31.87
CA LEU A 45 -8.37 -11.48 -33.28
C LEU A 45 -7.83 -12.89 -33.58
N CYS A 46 -7.72 -13.78 -32.58
CA CYS A 46 -7.16 -15.12 -32.69
C CYS A 46 -5.73 -15.13 -33.27
N LEU A 47 -4.93 -14.09 -32.98
CA LEU A 47 -3.55 -13.95 -33.47
C LEU A 47 -2.52 -14.59 -32.53
N LEU A 48 -2.98 -15.12 -31.39
CA LEU A 48 -2.15 -15.78 -30.38
C LEU A 48 -2.35 -17.28 -30.46
N THR A 49 -1.26 -18.04 -30.26
CA THR A 49 -1.38 -19.47 -29.98
C THR A 49 -2.03 -19.68 -28.60
N PRO A 50 -2.64 -20.84 -28.33
CA PRO A 50 -3.20 -21.14 -27.01
C PRO A 50 -2.19 -20.93 -25.88
N GLU A 51 -0.93 -21.34 -26.08
CA GLU A 51 0.14 -21.22 -25.10
C GLU A 51 0.54 -19.76 -24.88
N ALA A 52 0.58 -18.95 -25.95
CA ALA A 52 0.87 -17.53 -25.86
C ALA A 52 -0.26 -16.77 -25.13
N ASN A 53 -1.51 -17.15 -25.40
CA ASN A 53 -2.67 -16.58 -24.74
C ASN A 53 -2.68 -16.92 -23.24
N GLU A 54 -2.42 -18.17 -22.87
CA GLU A 54 -2.31 -18.60 -21.47
C GLU A 54 -1.16 -17.88 -20.74
N ALA A 55 0.00 -17.73 -21.39
CA ALA A 55 1.12 -17.00 -20.82
C ALA A 55 0.81 -15.51 -20.58
N LEU A 56 0.05 -14.87 -21.47
CA LEU A 56 -0.39 -13.48 -21.33
C LEU A 56 -1.40 -13.31 -20.19
N GLU A 57 -2.39 -14.21 -20.07
CA GLU A 57 -3.34 -14.20 -18.96
C GLU A 57 -2.63 -14.35 -17.60
N MET A 58 -1.68 -15.28 -17.50
CA MET A 58 -0.85 -15.42 -16.28
C MET A 58 -0.03 -14.17 -15.98
N GLN A 59 0.46 -13.46 -17.01
CA GLN A 59 1.20 -12.22 -16.83
C GLN A 59 0.30 -11.07 -16.39
N ASN A 60 -0.94 -11.00 -16.88
CA ASN A 60 -1.94 -10.01 -16.51
C ASN A 60 -2.44 -10.21 -15.06
N GLU A 61 -2.53 -11.46 -14.61
CA GLU A 61 -2.81 -11.84 -13.23
C GLU A 61 -1.64 -11.61 -12.26
N LYS A 62 -0.60 -10.85 -12.65
CA LYS A 62 0.41 -10.34 -11.70
C LYS A 62 -0.30 -9.49 -10.64
N LYS A 63 -0.65 -10.12 -9.52
CA LYS A 63 -1.40 -9.55 -8.39
C LYS A 63 -0.85 -8.20 -7.94
N ASN A 64 0.47 -8.02 -8.00
CA ASN A 64 1.14 -6.78 -7.66
C ASN A 64 0.60 -5.58 -8.44
N TYR A 65 0.20 -5.72 -9.71
CA TYR A 65 -0.31 -4.59 -10.50
C TYR A 65 -1.59 -4.01 -9.91
N ARG A 66 -2.53 -4.84 -9.45
CA ARG A 66 -3.76 -4.36 -8.80
C ARG A 66 -3.44 -3.54 -7.56
N PHE A 67 -2.54 -4.05 -6.72
CA PHE A 67 -2.05 -3.33 -5.53
C PHE A 67 -1.31 -2.05 -5.89
N MET A 68 -0.44 -2.05 -6.91
CA MET A 68 0.28 -0.87 -7.38
C MET A 68 -0.65 0.26 -7.83
N VAL A 69 -1.79 -0.08 -8.46
CA VAL A 69 -2.79 0.90 -8.92
C VAL A 69 -3.68 1.38 -7.78
N SER A 70 -3.96 0.53 -6.77
CA SER A 70 -4.79 0.88 -5.62
C SER A 70 -4.01 1.41 -4.41
N THR A 71 -2.67 1.45 -4.48
CA THR A 71 -1.85 1.93 -3.37
C THR A 71 -2.11 3.41 -3.16
N ALA A 72 -2.58 3.75 -1.96
CA ALA A 72 -2.73 5.13 -1.55
C ALA A 72 -1.36 5.81 -1.55
N TYR A 73 -1.24 6.89 -2.30
CA TYR A 73 -0.05 7.75 -2.24
C TYR A 73 -0.11 8.63 -0.99
N PRO A 74 1.06 8.98 -0.40
CA PRO A 74 1.12 10.08 0.55
C PRO A 74 0.41 11.30 -0.02
N TRP A 75 -0.43 11.93 0.78
CA TRP A 75 -1.12 13.14 0.37
C TRP A 75 -0.13 14.31 0.39
N TYR A 76 -0.01 15.04 -0.73
CA TYR A 76 0.83 16.22 -0.82
C TYR A 76 -0.02 17.48 -0.68
N ASP A 77 0.30 18.32 0.30
CA ASP A 77 -0.32 19.63 0.45
C ASP A 77 0.41 20.67 -0.42
N PRO A 78 -0.20 21.18 -1.49
CA PRO A 78 0.45 22.16 -2.34
C PRO A 78 0.62 23.53 -1.67
N ASN A 79 -0.15 23.84 -0.62
CA ASN A 79 -0.10 25.14 0.05
C ASN A 79 1.06 25.21 1.05
N THR A 80 1.34 24.09 1.73
CA THR A 80 2.41 24.00 2.75
C THR A 80 3.67 23.31 2.23
N GLY A 81 3.58 22.63 1.08
CA GLY A 81 4.67 21.84 0.51
C GLY A 81 4.98 20.56 1.27
N GLN A 82 4.10 20.12 2.18
CA GLN A 82 4.32 18.95 3.04
C GLN A 82 3.71 17.68 2.45
N VAL A 83 4.40 16.55 2.68
CA VAL A 83 3.93 15.21 2.33
C VAL A 83 3.42 14.51 3.58
N HIS A 84 2.17 14.06 3.56
CA HIS A 84 1.53 13.31 4.63
C HIS A 84 1.38 11.85 4.22
N SER A 85 2.22 10.98 4.77
CA SER A 85 2.13 9.53 4.56
C SER A 85 0.93 8.87 5.24
N GLY A 86 0.19 9.64 6.04
CA GLY A 86 -0.90 9.14 6.86
C GLY A 86 -0.43 8.37 8.09
N VAL A 87 -1.27 8.30 9.11
CA VAL A 87 -0.96 7.69 10.40
C VAL A 87 -1.98 6.58 10.68
N SER A 88 -1.53 5.38 11.02
CA SER A 88 -2.40 4.28 11.46
C SER A 88 -2.33 4.11 12.98
N CYS A 89 -3.42 3.63 13.60
CA CYS A 89 -3.47 3.46 15.05
C CYS A 89 -3.05 2.05 15.48
N LYS A 90 -1.90 1.95 16.16
CA LYS A 90 -1.43 0.69 16.76
C LYS A 90 -2.40 0.16 17.84
N GLY A 91 -3.05 1.05 18.59
CA GLY A 91 -4.07 0.69 19.59
C GLY A 91 -5.27 -0.05 18.98
N CYS A 92 -5.78 0.40 17.83
CA CYS A 92 -6.87 -0.28 17.13
C CYS A 92 -6.50 -1.70 16.68
N GLN A 93 -5.25 -1.92 16.27
CA GLN A 93 -4.76 -3.27 15.95
C GLN A 93 -4.66 -4.15 17.21
N ILE A 94 -4.16 -3.60 18.32
CA ILE A 94 -4.11 -4.31 19.62
C ILE A 94 -5.53 -4.71 20.07
N ARG A 95 -6.50 -3.80 19.94
CA ARG A 95 -7.90 -4.07 20.28
C ARG A 95 -8.46 -5.23 19.48
N LEU A 96 -8.22 -5.26 18.17
CA LEU A 96 -8.64 -6.35 17.30
C LEU A 96 -8.04 -7.68 17.75
N GLU A 97 -6.73 -7.72 18.01
CA GLU A 97 -6.05 -8.97 18.37
C GLU A 97 -6.41 -9.46 19.78
N THR A 98 -6.66 -8.54 20.72
CA THR A 98 -6.93 -8.89 22.13
C THR A 98 -8.41 -9.20 22.37
N LEU A 99 -9.31 -8.45 21.74
CA LEU A 99 -10.74 -8.52 22.00
C LEU A 99 -11.55 -9.13 20.84
N ALA A 100 -10.90 -9.45 19.71
CA ALA A 100 -11.57 -9.88 18.48
C ALA A 100 -12.64 -8.88 17.97
N VAL A 101 -12.53 -7.61 18.36
CA VAL A 101 -13.47 -6.55 17.97
C VAL A 101 -12.91 -5.82 16.75
N ALA A 102 -13.58 -5.99 15.60
CA ALA A 102 -13.29 -5.21 14.41
C ALA A 102 -13.66 -3.73 14.64
N SER A 103 -12.77 -2.84 14.23
CA SER A 103 -13.02 -1.40 14.20
C SER A 103 -12.71 -0.86 12.82
N ARG A 104 -13.58 0.01 12.29
CA ARG A 104 -13.31 0.71 11.02
C ARG A 104 -12.04 1.55 11.09
N ASP A 105 -11.76 2.11 12.26
CA ASP A 105 -10.56 2.93 12.50
C ASP A 105 -9.25 2.15 12.35
N ARG A 106 -9.30 0.81 12.51
CA ARG A 106 -8.12 -0.05 12.33
C ARG A 106 -7.63 -0.02 10.89
N ASP A 107 -8.56 -0.15 9.94
CA ASP A 107 -8.27 -0.17 8.51
C ASP A 107 -8.15 1.26 7.92
N GLY A 108 -8.39 2.28 8.75
CA GLY A 108 -8.28 3.69 8.38
C GLY A 108 -6.85 4.23 8.45
N VAL A 109 -6.64 5.32 7.70
CA VAL A 109 -5.43 6.13 7.76
C VAL A 109 -5.83 7.55 8.12
N PHE A 110 -5.22 8.10 9.16
CA PHE A 110 -5.52 9.42 9.68
C PHE A 110 -4.53 10.47 9.16
N SER A 111 -4.95 11.73 9.05
CA SER A 111 -4.02 12.85 9.08
C SER A 111 -3.40 12.98 10.47
N SER A 112 -2.33 13.77 10.63
CA SER A 112 -1.73 14.00 11.95
C SER A 112 -2.73 14.58 12.96
N SER A 113 -3.53 15.57 12.55
CA SER A 113 -4.58 16.15 13.39
C SER A 113 -5.73 15.17 13.63
N GLY A 114 -6.16 14.44 12.60
CA GLY A 114 -7.19 13.40 12.73
C GLY A 114 -6.77 12.29 13.69
N TYR A 115 -5.48 11.94 13.71
CA TYR A 115 -4.94 10.97 14.65
C TYR A 115 -4.97 11.49 16.08
N GLN A 116 -4.66 12.76 16.31
CA GLN A 116 -4.75 13.36 17.66
C GLN A 116 -6.19 13.29 18.18
N SER A 117 -7.18 13.67 17.36
CA SER A 117 -8.60 13.54 17.73
C SER A 117 -9.00 12.09 17.98
N HIS A 118 -8.54 11.15 17.15
CA HIS A 118 -8.78 9.72 17.38
C HIS A 118 -8.14 9.24 18.69
N PHE A 119 -6.90 9.63 18.96
CA PHE A 119 -6.14 9.23 20.15
C PHE A 119 -6.85 9.61 21.46
N GLU A 120 -7.60 10.72 21.49
CA GLU A 120 -8.42 11.11 22.63
C GLU A 120 -9.47 10.08 23.04
N THR A 121 -9.90 9.22 22.11
CA THR A 121 -10.94 8.20 22.34
C THR A 121 -10.39 6.76 22.33
N CYS A 122 -9.16 6.55 21.86
CA CYS A 122 -8.60 5.21 21.74
C CYS A 122 -7.91 4.75 23.04
N THR A 123 -8.62 3.97 23.86
CA THR A 123 -8.12 3.43 25.14
C THR A 123 -6.83 2.62 24.97
N GLU A 124 -6.76 1.76 23.95
CA GLU A 124 -5.60 0.90 23.72
C GLU A 124 -4.37 1.70 23.29
N ALA A 125 -4.55 2.77 22.50
CA ALA A 125 -3.45 3.64 22.10
C ALA A 125 -2.90 4.43 23.30
N LYS A 126 -3.78 4.96 24.16
CA LYS A 126 -3.37 5.65 25.39
C LYS A 126 -2.63 4.71 26.35
N ALA A 127 -3.19 3.53 26.60
CA ALA A 127 -2.55 2.54 27.46
C ALA A 127 -1.18 2.11 26.93
N LEU A 128 -1.03 1.99 25.61
CA LEU A 128 0.27 1.71 24.99
C LEU A 128 1.25 2.87 25.17
N PHE A 129 0.81 4.10 24.93
CA PHE A 129 1.62 5.31 25.09
C PHE A 129 2.13 5.46 26.53
N GLU A 130 1.27 5.26 27.52
CA GLU A 130 1.63 5.29 28.95
C GLU A 130 2.62 4.19 29.31
N LYS A 131 2.36 2.93 28.90
CA LYS A 131 3.29 1.81 29.14
C LYS A 131 4.68 2.07 28.55
N SER A 132 4.73 2.80 27.44
CA SER A 132 5.97 3.19 26.77
C SER A 132 6.64 4.42 27.37
N ALA A 133 6.13 4.96 28.48
CA ALA A 133 6.60 6.20 29.09
C ALA A 133 6.68 7.34 28.06
N GLY A 134 5.58 7.52 27.31
CA GLY A 134 5.49 8.52 26.26
C GLY A 134 6.34 8.20 25.01
N GLY A 135 6.58 6.92 24.73
CA GLY A 135 7.39 6.46 23.59
C GLY A 135 8.89 6.34 23.86
N THR A 136 9.35 6.63 25.08
CA THR A 136 10.78 6.58 25.44
C THR A 136 11.28 5.17 25.77
N ARG A 137 10.36 4.24 26.06
CA ARG A 137 10.68 2.85 26.43
C ARG A 137 9.98 1.86 25.52
N LYS A 138 10.70 0.79 25.15
CA LYS A 138 10.11 -0.36 24.45
C LYS A 138 9.07 -1.05 25.33
N VAL A 139 7.95 -1.40 24.73
CA VAL A 139 6.86 -2.15 25.37
C VAL A 139 6.67 -3.50 24.67
N VAL A 140 6.12 -4.46 25.41
CA VAL A 140 5.69 -5.72 24.81
C VAL A 140 4.40 -5.45 24.04
N GLU A 141 4.46 -5.66 22.73
CA GLU A 141 3.34 -5.47 21.81
C GLU A 141 3.11 -6.77 21.02
N PRO A 142 1.90 -6.98 20.49
CA PRO A 142 1.66 -8.10 19.59
C PRO A 142 2.57 -8.08 18.36
N GLN A 143 2.93 -9.27 17.87
CA GLN A 143 3.98 -9.43 16.86
C GLN A 143 3.71 -8.65 15.57
N PHE A 144 2.45 -8.60 15.12
CA PHE A 144 2.06 -7.86 13.92
C PHE A 144 2.35 -6.36 14.06
N THR A 145 1.95 -5.75 15.18
CA THR A 145 2.25 -4.34 15.46
C THR A 145 3.73 -4.05 15.61
N ARG A 146 4.49 -4.96 16.22
CA ARG A 146 5.94 -4.86 16.38
C ARG A 146 6.67 -4.89 15.03
N ARG A 147 6.16 -5.68 14.08
CA ARG A 147 6.70 -5.80 12.72
C ARG A 147 6.18 -4.73 11.76
N LYS A 148 5.33 -3.80 12.23
CA LYS A 148 4.61 -2.84 11.39
C LYS A 148 3.84 -3.52 10.24
N GLY A 149 3.24 -4.68 10.55
CA GLY A 149 2.49 -5.50 9.60
C GLY A 149 3.20 -6.80 9.27
N TYR A 150 3.15 -7.20 8.00
CA TYR A 150 3.58 -8.52 7.53
C TYR A 150 5.02 -8.54 6.98
N PHE A 151 5.65 -7.36 6.82
CA PHE A 151 6.93 -7.23 6.14
C PHE A 151 8.12 -7.47 7.11
N ASN A 152 9.13 -8.21 6.66
CA ASN A 152 10.37 -8.50 7.37
C ASN A 152 11.40 -7.37 7.20
N THR A 153 11.39 -6.70 6.05
CA THR A 153 12.25 -5.55 5.73
C THR A 153 11.37 -4.32 5.50
N LEU A 154 11.60 -3.29 6.30
CA LEU A 154 10.99 -1.97 6.13
C LEU A 154 12.08 -1.01 5.67
N ASP A 155 11.74 -0.07 4.78
CA ASP A 155 12.67 1.00 4.41
C ASP A 155 12.83 2.00 5.58
N GLN A 156 13.72 2.99 5.44
CA GLN A 156 14.07 3.96 6.49
C GLN A 156 12.85 4.76 7.01
N ASP A 157 11.83 4.94 6.19
CA ASP A 157 10.56 5.60 6.53
C ASP A 157 9.55 4.64 7.21
N GLY A 158 9.90 3.37 7.38
CA GLY A 158 9.03 2.36 7.96
C GLY A 158 7.92 1.87 7.04
N LEU A 159 7.98 2.21 5.75
CA LEU A 159 7.09 1.69 4.72
C LEU A 159 7.75 0.50 4.01
N PRO A 160 6.97 -0.49 3.57
CA PRO A 160 7.46 -1.48 2.62
C PRO A 160 7.71 -0.79 1.27
N ARG A 161 8.97 -0.69 0.84
CA ARG A 161 9.35 -0.35 -0.53
C ARG A 161 9.97 -1.56 -1.20
#